data_AF-A0A423J878-F1
#
_entry.id   AF-A0A423J878-F1
#
_cell.length_a   1.000
_cell.length_b   1.000
_cell.length_c   1.000
_cell.angle_alpha   90.00
_cell.angle_beta   90.00
_cell.angle_gamma   90.00
#
_symmetry.space_group_name_H-M   'P 1'
#
loop_
_entity.id
_entity.type
_entity.pdbx_description
1 polymer ?
#
loop_
_entity_poly.entity_id
_entity_poly.type
_entity_poly.pdbx_seq_one_letter_code
_entity_poly.pdbx_strand_id
1 'polypeptide(L)'
;MQKPPLILDATHITAEAPDNWDPFKDTTQGYSFSGMFGPAGANHKTREIMYGTQIALEQEFGAKSTLLPQSIEAELATTRLEGPTHPLPPAAALIRELGVRNTLIQRKTAELHRQTAIANRFYGSDPVGKNFNDFLNRASAIRRVDRSAVARELWSQSYRAAHEARLLSQAIQLLNQQQVNVLNWLAAVQAEDQARMAAEQEARRIAAELARINEQAEALAREQARLAALAEDQRLATEQALVAAEAAARQVAAEQAQLATLAEAQRQAEQLRVEAERQEHEKQQAALAALRVYPAMGATASSSPVFSFASTAVILAPETSAAIITALRSAMQVATAAGAATLGSVLIGFAALLTPSRLGNSERFTMSIPLAELTSESAQSLRAIADRQGTLDLPVGIGYRPIGSGAEVFVITADGFDIRPSVPVRHATFDAQNNVYRLSLPDSPTNTLTWTPAVTPSNSSTERPIVQADTAVYSGAPIVPLEGRLDLHPILVEEWDRFIIVFPDDSGIAPLYVVLSSPYAGANVKGKYSGRLFNPEQAGGPILDLDWRTAVITQAGIDAVKLHITRLDQSDANDIMVRRLGRRCKNSQPSSPLAH
;
A
#
# COMPACT_ATOMS: atom_id res chain seq x y z
N MET A 1 113.71 78.35 70.29
CA MET A 1 114.32 78.84 69.03
C MET A 1 113.99 77.85 67.91
N GLN A 2 113.03 78.19 67.04
CA GLN A 2 112.68 77.42 65.85
C GLN A 2 113.51 77.92 64.66
N LYS A 3 114.12 77.00 63.88
CA LYS A 3 114.69 77.32 62.57
C LYS A 3 113.56 77.50 61.55
N PRO A 4 113.61 78.51 60.66
CA PRO A 4 112.59 78.70 59.63
C PRO A 4 112.70 77.63 58.52
N PRO A 5 111.58 77.28 57.83
CA PRO A 5 111.59 76.31 56.74
C PRO A 5 112.17 76.89 55.45
N LEU A 6 112.94 76.08 54.71
CA LEU A 6 113.41 76.40 53.36
C LEU A 6 112.23 76.46 52.39
N ILE A 7 112.07 77.59 51.72
CA ILE A 7 111.23 77.76 50.53
C ILE A 7 112.19 77.74 49.33
N LEU A 8 111.99 76.80 48.41
CA LEU A 8 112.69 76.78 47.12
C LEU A 8 111.74 77.31 46.05
N ASP A 9 112.21 78.28 45.26
CA ASP A 9 111.47 78.83 44.13
C ASP A 9 111.39 77.83 42.97
N ALA A 10 110.24 77.82 42.29
CA ALA A 10 110.01 76.95 41.15
C ALA A 10 110.88 77.36 39.94
N THR A 11 111.84 76.51 39.56
CA THR A 11 112.60 76.67 38.32
C THR A 11 111.69 76.51 37.11
N HIS A 12 111.52 77.59 36.33
CA HIS A 12 110.83 77.56 35.05
C HIS A 12 111.87 77.50 33.93
N ILE A 13 111.75 76.52 33.03
CA ILE A 13 112.59 76.43 31.83
C ILE A 13 111.75 76.94 30.66
N THR A 14 112.09 78.11 30.14
CA THR A 14 111.59 78.65 28.87
C THR A 14 112.62 78.35 27.77
N ALA A 15 112.61 77.12 27.27
CA ALA A 15 113.33 76.76 26.06
C ALA A 15 112.33 76.20 25.04
N GLU A 16 112.41 76.66 23.78
CA GLU A 16 111.63 76.11 22.68
C GLU A 16 112.02 74.64 22.43
N ALA A 17 111.01 73.79 22.25
CA ALA A 17 111.19 72.37 22.03
C ALA A 17 111.69 72.08 20.60
N PRO A 18 112.62 71.12 20.41
CA PRO A 18 113.09 70.73 19.07
C PRO A 18 111.98 70.18 18.17
N ASP A 19 112.08 70.36 16.85
CA ASP A 19 111.08 70.04 15.80
C ASP A 19 110.60 68.58 15.71
N ASN A 20 111.10 67.71 16.58
CA ASN A 20 110.81 66.28 16.67
C ASN A 20 110.60 65.81 18.12
N TRP A 21 110.24 66.74 19.01
CA TRP A 21 109.82 66.45 20.38
C TRP A 21 108.30 66.25 20.45
N ASP A 22 107.86 65.00 20.55
CA ASP A 22 106.47 64.68 20.93
C ASP A 22 106.38 64.80 22.46
N PRO A 23 105.63 65.77 23.01
CA PRO A 23 105.43 65.85 24.46
C PRO A 23 104.81 64.52 24.89
N PHE A 24 105.34 63.92 25.96
CA PHE A 24 104.83 62.66 26.52
C PHE A 24 103.30 62.63 26.48
N LYS A 25 102.73 61.91 25.50
CA LYS A 25 101.36 61.43 25.59
C LYS A 25 101.39 60.47 26.76
N ASP A 26 100.66 60.82 27.80
CA ASP A 26 100.50 60.06 29.02
C ASP A 26 99.90 58.68 28.67
N THR A 27 100.78 57.78 28.23
CA THR A 27 100.50 56.40 27.90
C THR A 27 100.55 55.66 29.21
N THR A 28 99.38 55.54 29.84
CA THR A 28 98.98 54.39 30.67
C THR A 28 100.15 53.69 31.37
N GLN A 29 100.79 54.36 32.33
CA GLN A 29 101.67 53.68 33.28
C GLN A 29 100.85 53.34 34.53
N GLY A 30 100.74 52.04 34.78
CA GLY A 30 100.11 51.47 35.97
C GLY A 30 100.88 51.84 37.23
N TYR A 31 100.61 53.03 37.77
CA TYR A 31 100.99 53.35 39.13
C TYR A 31 100.12 52.54 40.10
N SER A 32 100.71 51.52 40.71
CA SER A 32 100.21 50.94 41.96
C SER A 32 100.39 51.99 43.06
N PHE A 33 99.38 52.84 43.24
CA PHE A 33 99.37 53.85 44.30
C PHE A 33 99.39 53.16 45.68
N SER A 34 100.59 53.00 46.24
CA SER A 34 100.82 52.63 47.64
C SER A 34 101.41 53.85 48.35
N GLY A 35 100.56 54.62 49.02
CA GLY A 35 100.95 55.83 49.74
C GLY A 35 99.87 56.91 49.79
N MET A 36 100.05 57.89 50.67
CA MET A 36 99.10 58.97 51.03
C MET A 36 98.71 59.92 49.87
N PHE A 37 99.22 59.70 48.65
CA PHE A 37 99.05 60.54 47.46
C PHE A 37 98.44 59.79 46.24
N GLY A 38 97.71 58.70 46.47
CA GLY A 38 96.90 58.05 45.42
C GLY A 38 95.53 58.69 45.20
N PRO A 39 94.84 58.39 44.08
CA PRO A 39 93.47 58.86 43.87
C PRO A 39 92.59 58.46 45.06
N ALA A 40 91.90 59.44 45.64
CA ALA A 40 91.21 59.26 46.92
C ALA A 40 90.24 58.05 46.87
N GLY A 41 90.47 57.06 47.73
CA GLY A 41 89.74 55.77 47.75
C GLY A 41 90.57 54.55 47.36
N ALA A 42 91.79 54.73 46.84
CA ALA A 42 92.71 53.65 46.48
C ALA A 42 93.48 53.05 47.68
N ASN A 43 92.79 52.72 48.79
CA ASN A 43 93.41 52.02 49.93
C ASN A 43 93.00 50.53 49.98
N HIS A 44 93.87 49.68 50.54
CA HIS A 44 93.64 48.24 50.69
C HIS A 44 92.31 47.92 51.40
N LYS A 45 92.01 48.71 52.44
CA LYS A 45 90.79 48.57 53.26
C LYS A 45 89.50 48.77 52.45
N THR A 46 89.47 49.70 51.49
CA THR A 46 88.29 49.93 50.62
C THR A 46 88.08 48.73 49.69
N ARG A 47 89.16 48.17 49.16
CA ARG A 47 89.11 46.96 48.32
C ARG A 47 88.56 45.76 49.10
N GLU A 48 89.07 45.50 50.30
CA GLU A 48 88.58 44.41 51.16
C GLU A 48 87.09 44.56 51.50
N ILE A 49 86.65 45.77 51.88
CA ILE A 49 85.25 46.04 52.20
C ILE A 49 84.35 45.80 50.98
N MET A 50 84.79 46.24 49.79
CA MET A 50 84.02 46.01 48.56
C MET A 50 83.88 44.52 48.25
N TYR A 51 84.98 43.76 48.29
CA TYR A 51 84.92 42.31 48.08
C TYR A 51 84.04 41.60 49.12
N GLY A 52 84.17 41.95 50.40
CA GLY A 52 83.31 41.41 51.45
C GLY A 52 81.82 41.72 51.22
N THR A 53 81.52 42.94 50.76
CA THR A 53 80.14 43.35 50.42
C THR A 53 79.60 42.56 49.22
N GLN A 54 80.41 42.30 48.19
CA GLN A 54 80.02 41.50 47.04
C GLN A 54 79.65 40.08 47.45
N ILE A 55 80.53 39.40 48.20
CA ILE A 55 80.31 38.02 48.66
C ILE A 55 79.07 37.91 49.54
N ALA A 56 78.90 38.83 50.50
CA ALA A 56 77.75 38.83 51.41
C ALA A 56 76.42 39.00 50.63
N LEU A 57 76.39 39.91 49.65
CA LEU A 57 75.22 40.10 48.81
C LEU A 57 74.97 38.89 47.91
N GLU A 58 75.99 38.31 47.28
CA GLU A 58 75.83 37.11 46.46
C GLU A 58 75.25 35.93 47.24
N GLN A 59 75.65 35.73 48.50
CA GLN A 59 75.06 34.73 49.39
C GLN A 59 73.61 35.06 49.76
N GLU A 60 73.32 36.32 50.13
CA GLU A 60 71.97 36.79 50.45
C GLU A 60 71.00 36.55 49.27
N PHE A 61 71.42 36.94 48.07
CA PHE A 61 70.60 36.78 46.86
C PHE A 61 70.54 35.34 46.37
N GLY A 62 71.60 34.54 46.59
CA GLY A 62 71.56 33.09 46.37
C GLY A 62 70.48 32.42 47.21
N ALA A 63 70.41 32.74 48.51
CA ALA A 63 69.36 32.23 49.41
C ALA A 63 67.96 32.70 48.98
N LYS A 64 67.80 33.98 48.60
CA LYS A 64 66.53 34.52 48.09
C LYS A 64 66.09 33.86 46.79
N SER A 65 67.02 33.53 45.89
CA SER A 65 66.72 32.84 44.63
C SER A 65 66.16 31.44 44.87
N THR A 66 66.68 30.69 45.85
CA THR A 66 66.15 29.37 46.21
C THR A 66 64.73 29.43 46.80
N LEU A 67 64.40 30.50 47.53
CA LEU A 67 63.08 30.72 48.15
C LEU A 67 62.07 31.43 47.23
N LEU A 68 62.47 31.71 45.98
CA LEU A 68 61.68 32.49 45.05
C LEU A 68 60.29 31.87 44.73
N PRO A 69 60.15 30.54 44.53
CA PRO A 69 58.84 29.94 44.29
C PRO A 69 57.85 30.15 45.45
N GLN A 70 58.30 29.99 46.70
CA GLN A 70 57.46 30.20 47.88
C GLN A 70 57.06 31.68 48.04
N SER A 71 58.00 32.60 47.78
CA SER A 71 57.72 34.04 47.80
C SER A 71 56.64 34.41 46.77
N ILE A 72 56.73 33.86 45.55
CA ILE A 72 55.75 34.11 44.50
C ILE A 72 54.36 33.61 44.90
N GLU A 73 54.24 32.43 45.48
CA GLU A 73 52.93 31.92 45.93
C GLU A 73 52.31 32.78 47.05
N ALA A 74 53.13 33.30 47.97
CA ALA A 74 52.67 34.23 49.00
C ALA A 74 52.19 35.58 48.43
N GLU A 75 52.92 36.11 47.44
CA GLU A 75 52.52 37.34 46.74
C GLU A 75 51.27 37.14 45.87
N LEU A 76 51.13 35.97 45.23
CA LEU A 76 49.91 35.60 44.51
C LEU A 76 48.72 35.47 45.46
N ALA A 77 48.89 34.83 46.63
CA ALA A 77 47.86 34.74 47.64
C ALA A 77 47.40 36.12 48.13
N THR A 78 48.34 37.03 48.35
CA THR A 78 48.03 38.43 48.71
C THR A 78 47.27 39.14 47.58
N THR A 79 47.71 38.97 46.34
CA THR A 79 47.05 39.59 45.16
C THR A 79 45.64 39.05 44.95
N ARG A 80 45.35 37.77 45.27
CA ARG A 80 44.00 37.19 45.22
C ARG A 80 43.01 37.90 46.15
N LEU A 81 43.47 38.38 47.30
CA LEU A 81 42.63 39.05 48.31
C LEU A 81 42.21 40.47 47.89
N GLU A 82 42.84 41.04 46.86
CA GLU A 82 42.48 42.36 46.33
C GLU A 82 41.22 42.31 45.45
N GLY A 83 40.81 41.12 45.01
CA GLY A 83 39.65 40.90 44.14
C GLY A 83 38.53 40.10 44.81
N PRO A 84 37.42 39.86 44.09
CA PRO A 84 36.30 39.08 44.59
C PRO A 84 36.66 37.60 44.85
N THR A 85 36.36 37.12 46.05
CA THR A 85 36.67 35.75 46.51
C THR A 85 35.51 34.75 46.39
N HIS A 86 34.40 35.16 45.76
CA HIS A 86 33.25 34.28 45.56
C HIS A 86 33.60 33.07 44.69
N PRO A 87 32.92 31.92 44.91
CA PRO A 87 33.12 30.73 44.08
C PRO A 87 32.66 31.00 42.64
N LEU A 88 33.44 30.51 41.68
CA LEU A 88 33.21 30.66 40.25
C LEU A 88 33.27 29.30 39.55
N PRO A 89 32.60 29.13 38.39
CA PRO A 89 32.80 27.98 37.52
C PRO A 89 34.27 27.81 37.12
N PRO A 90 34.74 26.58 36.82
CA PRO A 90 36.16 26.28 36.58
C PRO A 90 36.86 27.21 35.57
N ALA A 91 36.26 27.45 34.39
CA ALA A 91 36.84 28.34 33.39
C ALA A 91 36.94 29.80 33.88
N ALA A 92 35.90 30.30 34.56
CA ALA A 92 35.88 31.66 35.12
C ALA A 92 36.87 31.82 36.28
N ALA A 93 37.06 30.78 37.10
CA ALA A 93 38.06 30.75 38.14
C ALA A 93 39.49 30.82 37.57
N LEU A 94 39.78 30.08 36.48
CA LEU A 94 41.07 30.12 35.79
C LEU A 94 41.34 31.48 35.13
N ILE A 95 40.32 32.12 34.54
CA ILE A 95 40.44 33.48 33.98
C ILE A 95 40.77 34.49 35.10
N ARG A 96 40.13 34.39 36.26
CA ARG A 96 40.48 35.22 37.43
C ARG A 96 41.93 35.00 37.85
N GLU A 97 42.38 33.75 37.91
CA GLU A 97 43.76 33.38 38.25
C GLU A 97 44.80 33.90 37.24
N LEU A 98 44.45 34.02 35.96
CA LEU A 98 45.26 34.71 34.94
C LEU A 98 45.33 36.20 35.21
N GLY A 99 44.21 36.84 35.57
CA GLY A 99 44.17 38.27 35.93
C GLY A 99 45.04 38.61 37.14
N VAL A 100 44.99 37.78 38.18
CA VAL A 100 45.84 37.90 39.38
C VAL A 100 47.33 37.83 39.01
N ARG A 101 47.73 36.82 38.23
CA ARG A 101 49.12 36.67 37.78
C ARG A 101 49.60 37.83 36.91
N ASN A 102 48.78 38.27 35.97
CA ASN A 102 49.09 39.41 35.12
C ASN A 102 49.33 40.69 35.93
N THR A 103 48.51 40.92 36.96
CA THR A 103 48.69 42.04 37.89
C THR A 103 50.03 41.96 38.62
N LEU A 104 50.40 40.78 39.12
CA LEU A 104 51.68 40.58 39.80
C LEU A 104 52.88 40.74 38.84
N ILE A 105 52.79 40.23 37.61
CA ILE A 105 53.81 40.40 36.56
C ILE A 105 54.01 41.89 36.26
N GLN A 106 52.93 42.65 36.10
CA GLN A 106 53.02 44.10 35.86
C GLN A 106 53.72 44.82 37.02
N ARG A 107 53.37 44.51 38.27
CA ARG A 107 54.01 45.09 39.46
C ARG A 107 55.50 44.77 39.54
N LYS A 108 55.86 43.49 39.35
CA LYS A 108 57.27 43.06 39.36
C LYS A 108 58.06 43.65 38.18
N THR A 109 57.44 43.84 37.02
CA THR A 109 58.07 44.49 35.86
C THR A 109 58.35 45.96 36.15
N ALA A 110 57.42 46.69 36.78
CA ALA A 110 57.64 48.06 37.21
C ALA A 110 58.78 48.17 38.25
N GLU A 111 58.83 47.25 39.20
CA GLU A 111 59.93 47.19 40.18
C GLU A 111 61.27 46.82 39.52
N LEU A 112 61.27 45.91 38.55
CA LEU A 112 62.47 45.57 37.77
C LEU A 112 63.05 46.80 37.07
N HIS A 113 62.20 47.62 36.44
CA HIS A 113 62.65 48.85 35.80
C HIS A 113 63.23 49.85 36.81
N ARG A 114 62.59 50.00 37.98
CA ARG A 114 63.09 50.85 39.06
C ARG A 114 64.47 50.39 39.54
N GLN A 115 64.63 49.11 39.83
CA GLN A 115 65.88 48.54 40.32
C GLN A 115 66.98 48.59 39.26
N THR A 116 66.64 48.38 37.98
CA THR A 116 67.59 48.53 36.88
C THR A 116 68.10 49.98 36.76
N ALA A 117 67.23 50.98 36.94
CA ALA A 117 67.64 52.39 36.94
C ALA A 117 68.58 52.72 38.13
N ILE A 118 68.29 52.18 39.32
CA ILE A 118 69.16 52.32 40.50
C ILE A 118 70.50 51.61 40.28
N ALA A 119 70.49 50.40 39.72
CA ALA A 119 71.68 49.61 39.43
C ALA A 119 72.64 50.34 38.48
N ASN A 120 72.09 51.00 37.46
CA ASN A 120 72.87 51.75 36.48
C ASN A 120 73.33 53.13 37.01
N ARG A 121 72.92 53.56 38.20
CA ARG A 121 73.19 54.92 38.71
C ARG A 121 74.69 55.18 38.92
N PHE A 122 75.44 54.20 39.43
CA PHE A 122 76.87 54.38 39.67
C PHE A 122 77.68 54.32 38.37
N TYR A 123 77.58 53.25 37.56
CA TYR A 123 78.43 53.07 36.36
C TYR A 123 77.81 53.55 35.03
N GLY A 124 76.53 53.92 35.01
CA GLY A 124 75.76 54.09 33.77
C GLY A 124 75.38 52.78 33.09
N SER A 125 75.76 51.65 33.68
CA SER A 125 75.54 50.28 33.19
C SER A 125 75.57 49.30 34.36
N ASP A 126 75.31 48.01 34.09
CA ASP A 126 75.29 46.96 35.12
C ASP A 126 76.61 46.95 35.93
N PRO A 127 76.53 47.07 37.27
CA PRO A 127 77.71 47.06 38.14
C PRO A 127 78.35 45.69 38.30
N VAL A 128 77.68 44.60 37.91
CA VAL A 128 78.23 43.25 38.03
C VAL A 128 79.22 42.96 36.91
N GLY A 129 80.35 42.34 37.27
CA GLY A 129 81.49 42.14 36.38
C GLY A 129 82.44 43.34 36.31
N LYS A 130 82.10 44.49 36.91
CA LYS A 130 83.03 45.63 37.06
C LYS A 130 84.06 45.34 38.15
N ASN A 131 85.31 45.72 37.91
CA ASN A 131 86.41 45.47 38.83
C ASN A 131 86.72 46.70 39.72
N PHE A 132 87.67 46.55 40.65
CA PHE A 132 88.05 47.63 41.56
C PHE A 132 88.64 48.86 40.84
N ASN A 133 89.33 48.67 39.70
CA ASN A 133 89.85 49.79 38.92
C ASN A 133 88.71 50.58 38.25
N ASP A 134 87.68 49.90 37.74
CA ASP A 134 86.47 50.55 37.21
C ASP A 134 85.80 51.41 38.29
N PHE A 135 85.73 50.87 39.52
CA PHE A 135 85.23 51.62 40.68
C PHE A 135 86.06 52.88 40.94
N LEU A 136 87.38 52.77 41.00
CA LEU A 136 88.26 53.93 41.26
C LEU A 136 88.10 55.00 40.17
N ASN A 137 88.07 54.59 38.91
CA ASN A 137 87.86 55.49 37.77
C ASN A 137 86.54 56.24 37.92
N ARG A 138 85.44 55.54 38.18
CA ARG A 138 84.12 56.16 38.32
C ARG A 138 83.98 57.00 39.60
N ALA A 139 84.48 56.52 40.73
CA ALA A 139 84.46 57.23 42.01
C ALA A 139 85.26 58.55 41.93
N SER A 140 86.39 58.55 41.22
CA SER A 140 87.17 59.77 40.99
C SER A 140 86.40 60.78 40.13
N ALA A 141 85.71 60.32 39.07
CA ALA A 141 84.88 61.15 38.22
C ALA A 141 83.70 61.77 38.99
N ILE A 142 83.02 61.00 39.86
CA ILE A 142 81.94 61.50 40.71
C ILE A 142 82.46 62.58 41.67
N ARG A 143 83.60 62.36 42.33
CA ARG A 143 84.17 63.32 43.28
C ARG A 143 84.61 64.63 42.64
N ARG A 144 85.00 64.61 41.35
CA ARG A 144 85.30 65.82 40.58
C ARG A 144 84.08 66.72 40.42
N VAL A 145 82.89 66.12 40.33
CA VAL A 145 81.61 66.83 40.14
C VAL A 145 80.98 67.20 41.49
N ASP A 146 80.96 66.27 42.45
CA ASP A 146 80.45 66.49 43.80
C ASP A 146 81.44 65.95 44.84
N ARG A 147 82.10 66.86 45.55
CA ARG A 147 83.13 66.53 46.56
C ARG A 147 82.54 65.88 47.82
N SER A 148 81.22 66.01 48.06
CA SER A 148 80.52 65.45 49.22
C SER A 148 79.99 64.03 48.99
N ALA A 149 79.94 63.58 47.74
CA ALA A 149 79.38 62.29 47.37
C ALA A 149 80.17 61.10 47.95
N VAL A 150 79.46 60.21 48.66
CA VAL A 150 80.02 58.95 49.19
C VAL A 150 79.97 57.88 48.10
N ALA A 151 80.97 57.88 47.21
CA ALA A 151 81.04 56.98 46.05
C ALA A 151 80.88 55.48 46.38
N ARG A 152 81.41 55.03 47.53
CA ARG A 152 81.28 53.64 48.00
C ARG A 152 79.84 53.27 48.34
N GLU A 153 79.08 54.19 48.92
CA GLU A 153 77.67 53.97 49.26
C GLU A 153 76.83 53.88 47.98
N LEU A 154 77.03 54.81 47.04
CA LEU A 154 76.37 54.79 45.73
C LEU A 154 76.69 53.51 44.94
N TRP A 155 77.94 53.03 45.00
CA TRP A 155 78.32 51.75 44.42
C TRP A 155 77.60 50.57 45.08
N SER A 156 77.58 50.52 46.42
CA SER A 156 76.92 49.43 47.16
C SER A 156 75.42 49.37 46.87
N GLN A 157 74.75 50.52 46.83
CA GLN A 157 73.33 50.63 46.45
C GLN A 157 73.09 50.16 45.02
N SER A 158 73.94 50.57 44.08
CA SER A 158 73.85 50.15 42.68
C SER A 158 74.07 48.63 42.54
N TYR A 159 75.07 48.08 43.24
CA TYR A 159 75.38 46.65 43.19
C TYR A 159 74.28 45.80 43.83
N ARG A 160 73.68 46.23 44.95
CA ARG A 160 72.50 45.59 45.55
C ARG A 160 71.30 45.61 44.60
N ALA A 161 70.98 46.77 44.02
CA ALA A 161 69.87 46.93 43.08
C ALA A 161 70.03 46.05 41.82
N ALA A 162 71.27 45.81 41.36
CA ALA A 162 71.52 44.92 40.23
C ALA A 162 71.15 43.46 40.53
N HIS A 163 71.44 42.98 41.74
CA HIS A 163 71.03 41.64 42.17
C HIS A 163 69.52 41.55 42.45
N GLU A 164 68.90 42.60 42.97
CA GLU A 164 67.43 42.70 43.08
C GLU A 164 66.76 42.63 41.69
N ALA A 165 67.30 43.33 40.70
CA ALA A 165 66.85 43.26 39.31
C ALA A 165 66.97 41.84 38.74
N ARG A 166 68.05 41.09 39.04
CA ARG A 166 68.17 39.68 38.62
C ARG A 166 67.11 38.78 39.26
N LEU A 167 66.87 38.95 40.57
CA LEU A 167 65.84 38.19 41.28
C LEU A 167 64.44 38.46 40.72
N LEU A 168 64.13 39.73 40.41
CA LEU A 168 62.88 40.15 39.78
C LEU A 168 62.72 39.55 38.37
N SER A 169 63.80 39.52 37.59
CA SER A 169 63.80 38.89 36.26
C SER A 169 63.49 37.39 36.35
N GLN A 170 64.14 36.66 37.27
CA GLN A 170 63.83 35.24 37.54
C GLN A 170 62.38 35.05 37.98
N ALA A 171 61.85 35.96 38.81
CA ALA A 171 60.48 35.89 39.29
C ALA A 171 59.46 36.06 38.16
N ILE A 172 59.70 37.02 37.27
CA ILE A 172 58.87 37.26 36.08
C ILE A 172 58.92 36.05 35.15
N GLN A 173 60.08 35.44 34.95
CA GLN A 173 60.22 34.22 34.15
C GLN A 173 59.38 33.07 34.71
N LEU A 174 59.44 32.82 36.03
CA LEU A 174 58.64 31.77 36.66
C LEU A 174 57.14 32.07 36.56
N LEU A 175 56.72 33.32 36.79
CA LEU A 175 55.32 33.73 36.65
C LEU A 175 54.81 33.56 35.22
N ASN A 176 55.62 33.90 34.20
CA ASN A 176 55.26 33.70 32.80
C ASN A 176 55.11 32.21 32.47
N GLN A 177 56.00 31.34 32.98
CA GLN A 177 55.86 29.89 32.83
C GLN A 177 54.58 29.37 33.48
N GLN A 178 54.29 29.80 34.71
CA GLN A 178 53.05 29.45 35.40
C GLN A 178 51.82 29.96 34.63
N GLN A 179 51.88 31.16 34.03
CA GLN A 179 50.78 31.72 33.23
C GLN A 179 50.48 30.88 31.99
N VAL A 180 51.51 30.39 31.28
CA VAL A 180 51.33 29.47 30.15
C VAL A 180 50.64 28.18 30.60
N ASN A 181 51.02 27.64 31.76
CA ASN A 181 50.35 26.46 32.31
C ASN A 181 48.87 26.74 32.55
N VAL A 182 48.52 27.85 33.22
CA VAL A 182 47.10 28.18 33.46
C VAL A 182 46.32 28.39 32.16
N LEU A 183 46.93 28.98 31.11
CA LEU A 183 46.31 29.11 29.79
C LEU A 183 46.03 27.75 29.14
N ASN A 184 46.97 26.81 29.23
CA ASN A 184 46.76 25.45 28.72
C ASN A 184 45.62 24.72 29.45
N TRP A 185 45.53 24.90 30.77
CA TRP A 185 44.43 24.34 31.56
C TRP A 185 43.08 24.99 31.22
N LEU A 186 43.06 26.30 30.99
CA LEU A 186 41.85 26.99 30.53
C LEU A 186 41.37 26.46 29.19
N ALA A 187 42.28 26.26 28.23
CA ALA A 187 41.94 25.70 26.93
C ALA A 187 41.38 24.27 27.06
N ALA A 188 41.97 23.44 27.94
CA ALA A 188 41.46 22.09 28.19
C ALA A 188 40.05 22.10 28.80
N VAL A 189 39.81 22.93 29.82
CA VAL A 189 38.48 23.07 30.45
C VAL A 189 37.44 23.58 29.45
N GLN A 190 37.79 24.57 28.63
CA GLN A 190 36.88 25.09 27.60
C GLN A 190 36.55 24.05 26.53
N ALA A 191 37.53 23.24 26.11
CA ALA A 191 37.30 22.16 25.15
C ALA A 191 36.39 21.08 25.75
N GLU A 192 36.55 20.75 27.03
CA GLU A 192 35.68 19.80 27.73
C GLU A 192 34.24 20.33 27.85
N ASP A 193 34.07 21.59 28.26
CA ASP A 193 32.75 22.23 28.34
C ASP A 193 32.06 22.26 26.96
N GLN A 194 32.80 22.57 25.89
CA GLN A 194 32.27 22.53 24.52
C GLN A 194 31.86 21.12 24.09
N ALA A 195 32.67 20.11 24.40
CA ALA A 195 32.35 18.72 24.09
C ALA A 195 31.11 18.23 24.85
N ARG A 196 30.97 18.61 26.13
CA ARG A 196 29.78 18.31 26.94
C ARG A 196 28.52 18.95 26.34
N MET A 197 28.58 20.23 25.98
CA MET A 197 27.45 20.93 25.37
C MET A 197 27.07 20.33 24.00
N ALA A 198 28.05 19.94 23.19
CA ALA A 198 27.80 19.28 21.90
C ALA A 198 27.13 17.90 22.09
N ALA A 199 27.64 17.09 23.03
CA ALA A 199 27.07 15.78 23.36
C ALA A 199 25.63 15.90 23.91
N GLU A 200 25.35 16.90 24.76
CA GLU A 200 24.00 17.18 25.23
C GLU A 200 23.05 17.59 24.10
N GLN A 201 23.52 18.41 23.14
CA GLN A 201 22.72 18.79 21.98
C GLN A 201 22.41 17.58 21.10
N GLU A 202 23.39 16.72 20.85
CA GLU A 202 23.20 15.49 20.07
C GLU A 202 22.24 14.53 20.77
N ALA A 203 22.41 14.31 22.08
CA ALA A 203 21.49 13.51 22.89
C ALA A 203 20.06 14.08 22.83
N ARG A 204 19.88 15.40 22.88
CA ARG A 204 18.57 16.06 22.71
C ARG A 204 17.98 15.84 21.32
N ARG A 205 18.81 15.88 20.26
CA ARG A 205 18.34 15.61 18.88
C ARG A 205 17.86 14.16 18.75
N ILE A 206 18.66 13.20 19.23
CA ILE A 206 18.31 11.78 19.22
C ILE A 206 17.05 11.53 20.04
N ALA A 207 16.94 12.11 21.24
CA ALA A 207 15.74 11.97 22.07
C ALA A 207 14.49 12.56 21.39
N ALA A 208 14.61 13.72 20.72
CA ALA A 208 13.51 14.32 19.98
C ALA A 208 13.11 13.49 18.75
N GLU A 209 14.08 12.89 18.05
CA GLU A 209 13.83 12.00 16.92
C GLU A 209 13.14 10.69 17.36
N LEU A 210 13.62 10.07 18.44
CA LEU A 210 12.98 8.90 19.04
C LEU A 210 11.56 9.21 19.52
N ALA A 211 11.33 10.38 20.11
CA ALA A 211 9.99 10.81 20.50
C ALA A 211 9.06 10.91 19.28
N ARG A 212 9.52 11.52 18.17
CA ARG A 212 8.74 11.58 16.92
C ARG A 212 8.44 10.20 16.34
N ILE A 213 9.41 9.29 16.35
CA ILE A 213 9.22 7.91 15.87
C ILE A 213 8.17 7.20 16.73
N ASN A 214 8.25 7.34 18.06
CA ASN A 214 7.27 6.74 18.97
C ASN A 214 5.87 7.33 18.77
N GLU A 215 5.74 8.65 18.63
CA GLU A 215 4.46 9.30 18.33
C GLU A 215 3.86 8.81 17.00
N GLN A 216 4.68 8.64 15.96
CA GLN A 216 4.25 8.08 14.68
C GLN A 216 3.81 6.62 14.81
N ALA A 217 4.56 5.81 15.55
CA ALA A 217 4.20 4.41 15.81
C ALA A 217 2.88 4.30 16.60
N GLU A 218 2.67 5.16 17.61
CA GLU A 218 1.40 5.23 18.33
C GLU A 218 0.25 5.68 17.44
N ALA A 219 0.45 6.67 16.58
CA ALA A 219 -0.58 7.14 15.64
C ALA A 219 -1.00 6.02 14.67
N LEU A 220 -0.03 5.30 14.09
CA LEU A 220 -0.28 4.14 13.23
C LEU A 220 -1.01 3.02 13.99
N ALA A 221 -0.60 2.72 15.24
CA ALA A 221 -1.28 1.72 16.06
C ALA A 221 -2.74 2.10 16.38
N ARG A 222 -3.01 3.38 16.66
CA ARG A 222 -4.37 3.90 16.87
C ARG A 222 -5.22 3.80 15.61
N GLU A 223 -4.64 4.12 14.45
CA GLU A 223 -5.34 4.01 13.17
C GLU A 223 -5.68 2.54 12.83
N GLN A 224 -4.70 1.63 13.01
CA GLN A 224 -4.93 0.19 12.85
C GLN A 224 -6.00 -0.33 13.81
N ALA A 225 -5.98 0.08 15.08
CA ALA A 225 -7.00 -0.30 16.05
C ALA A 225 -8.39 0.21 15.65
N ARG A 226 -8.49 1.43 15.09
CA ARG A 226 -9.75 1.99 14.59
C ARG A 226 -10.29 1.19 13.39
N LEU A 227 -9.42 0.82 12.44
CA LEU A 227 -9.81 0.00 11.29
C LEU A 227 -10.25 -1.40 11.74
N ALA A 228 -9.55 -2.01 12.69
CA ALA A 228 -9.92 -3.31 13.25
C ALA A 228 -11.28 -3.26 13.97
N ALA A 229 -11.54 -2.21 14.76
CA ALA A 229 -12.83 -2.01 15.41
C ALA A 229 -13.97 -1.85 14.38
N LEU A 230 -13.75 -1.08 13.31
CA LEU A 230 -14.75 -0.91 12.25
C LEU A 230 -15.01 -2.22 11.49
N ALA A 231 -13.97 -3.03 11.27
CA ALA A 231 -14.13 -4.35 10.67
C ALA A 231 -14.93 -5.31 11.57
N GLU A 232 -14.67 -5.32 12.88
CA GLU A 232 -15.45 -6.12 13.83
C GLU A 232 -16.91 -5.66 13.91
N ASP A 233 -17.17 -4.34 13.95
CA ASP A 233 -18.54 -3.80 13.90
C ASP A 233 -19.28 -4.23 12.62
N GLN A 234 -18.59 -4.22 11.47
CA GLN A 234 -19.17 -4.74 10.22
C GLN A 234 -19.47 -6.22 10.30
N ARG A 235 -18.57 -7.03 10.88
CA ARG A 235 -18.78 -8.47 11.05
C ARG A 235 -20.00 -8.74 11.93
N LEU A 236 -20.09 -8.08 13.08
CA LEU A 236 -21.24 -8.19 13.97
C LEU A 236 -22.54 -7.74 13.28
N ALA A 237 -22.52 -6.65 12.52
CA ALA A 237 -23.68 -6.20 11.75
C ALA A 237 -24.10 -7.23 10.67
N THR A 238 -23.14 -7.84 9.97
CA THR A 238 -23.44 -8.90 8.99
C THR A 238 -23.99 -10.15 9.65
N GLU A 239 -23.44 -10.56 10.79
CA GLU A 239 -23.93 -11.71 11.55
C GLU A 239 -25.34 -11.46 12.08
N GLN A 240 -25.60 -10.28 12.64
CA GLN A 240 -26.93 -9.86 13.06
C GLN A 240 -27.92 -9.81 11.90
N ALA A 241 -27.50 -9.34 10.71
CA ALA A 241 -28.33 -9.33 9.52
C ALA A 241 -28.67 -10.75 9.05
N LEU A 242 -27.73 -11.69 9.11
CA LEU A 242 -27.97 -13.10 8.80
C LEU A 242 -28.95 -13.74 9.80
N VAL A 243 -28.76 -13.50 11.10
CA VAL A 243 -29.66 -14.00 12.15
C VAL A 243 -31.07 -13.40 12.00
N ALA A 244 -31.17 -12.10 11.70
CA ALA A 244 -32.45 -11.45 11.43
C ALA A 244 -33.12 -11.98 10.16
N ALA A 245 -32.36 -12.24 9.09
CA ALA A 245 -32.86 -12.85 7.86
C ALA A 245 -33.34 -14.28 8.09
N GLU A 246 -32.61 -15.08 8.88
CA GLU A 246 -33.05 -16.44 9.24
C GLU A 246 -34.31 -16.41 10.12
N ALA A 247 -34.39 -15.51 11.09
CA ALA A 247 -35.59 -15.32 11.91
C ALA A 247 -36.80 -14.90 11.07
N ALA A 248 -36.62 -13.97 10.11
CA ALA A 248 -37.67 -13.57 9.17
C ALA A 248 -38.08 -14.74 8.25
N ALA A 249 -37.12 -15.51 7.74
CA ALA A 249 -37.40 -16.70 6.93
C ALA A 249 -38.17 -17.76 7.72
N ARG A 250 -37.85 -17.95 9.01
CA ARG A 250 -38.61 -18.84 9.91
C ARG A 250 -40.03 -18.34 10.17
N GLN A 251 -40.23 -17.03 10.31
CA GLN A 251 -41.58 -16.45 10.45
C GLN A 251 -42.40 -16.67 9.18
N VAL A 252 -41.83 -16.36 8.01
CA VAL A 252 -42.49 -16.62 6.72
C VAL A 252 -42.78 -18.10 6.53
N ALA A 253 -41.84 -18.99 6.87
CA ALA A 253 -42.06 -20.44 6.79
C ALA A 253 -43.15 -20.93 7.78
N ALA A 254 -43.22 -20.35 8.99
CA ALA A 254 -44.25 -20.67 9.97
C ALA A 254 -45.64 -20.17 9.52
N GLU A 255 -45.74 -18.95 8.97
CA GLU A 255 -46.97 -18.43 8.37
C GLU A 255 -47.40 -19.26 7.16
N GLN A 256 -46.46 -19.63 6.28
CA GLN A 256 -46.72 -20.52 5.16
C GLN A 256 -47.14 -21.91 5.62
N ALA A 257 -46.58 -22.45 6.70
CA ALA A 257 -47.01 -23.73 7.29
C ALA A 257 -48.42 -23.64 7.91
N GLN A 258 -48.77 -22.51 8.54
CA GLN A 258 -50.12 -22.25 9.03
C GLN A 258 -51.13 -22.12 7.88
N LEU A 259 -50.76 -21.40 6.81
CA LEU A 259 -51.58 -21.31 5.60
C LEU A 259 -51.69 -22.65 4.88
N ALA A 260 -50.61 -23.44 4.84
CA ALA A 260 -50.62 -24.78 4.25
C ALA A 260 -51.48 -25.75 5.06
N THR A 261 -51.41 -25.71 6.39
CA THR A 261 -52.29 -26.52 7.26
C THR A 261 -53.75 -26.08 7.17
N LEU A 262 -54.04 -24.77 7.07
CA LEU A 262 -55.38 -24.25 6.77
C LEU A 262 -55.85 -24.72 5.38
N ALA A 263 -54.98 -24.63 4.37
CA ALA A 263 -55.26 -25.10 3.02
C ALA A 263 -55.38 -26.63 2.94
N GLU A 264 -54.70 -27.40 3.79
CA GLU A 264 -54.88 -28.85 3.93
C GLU A 264 -56.19 -29.18 4.62
N ALA A 265 -56.59 -28.45 5.66
CA ALA A 265 -57.90 -28.60 6.28
C ALA A 265 -59.03 -28.24 5.30
N GLN A 266 -58.87 -27.16 4.52
CA GLN A 266 -59.78 -26.80 3.43
C GLN A 266 -59.76 -27.84 2.32
N ARG A 267 -58.59 -28.34 1.92
CA ARG A 267 -58.46 -29.44 0.94
C ARG A 267 -59.06 -30.73 1.45
N GLN A 268 -59.04 -31.03 2.75
CA GLN A 268 -59.71 -32.21 3.32
C GLN A 268 -61.23 -32.03 3.32
N ALA A 269 -61.74 -30.85 3.66
CA ALA A 269 -63.16 -30.53 3.53
C ALA A 269 -63.64 -30.57 2.07
N GLU A 270 -62.81 -30.03 1.17
CA GLU A 270 -63.03 -30.06 -0.28
C GLU A 270 -62.85 -31.48 -0.83
N GLN A 271 -61.91 -32.29 -0.33
CA GLN A 271 -61.73 -33.70 -0.70
C GLN A 271 -62.93 -34.53 -0.26
N LEU A 272 -63.54 -34.26 0.89
CA LEU A 272 -64.79 -34.96 1.26
C LEU A 272 -65.96 -34.53 0.35
N ARG A 273 -66.00 -33.28 -0.11
CA ARG A 273 -66.99 -32.79 -1.09
C ARG A 273 -66.74 -33.35 -2.49
N VAL A 274 -65.48 -33.33 -2.92
CA VAL A 274 -64.98 -33.83 -4.19
C VAL A 274 -65.00 -35.35 -4.20
N GLU A 275 -64.77 -36.10 -3.12
CA GLU A 275 -64.94 -37.57 -3.07
C GLU A 275 -66.40 -37.97 -3.28
N ALA A 276 -67.35 -37.18 -2.76
CA ALA A 276 -68.76 -37.33 -3.07
C ALA A 276 -69.06 -37.04 -4.55
N GLU A 277 -68.44 -36.01 -5.14
CA GLU A 277 -68.55 -35.68 -6.58
C GLU A 277 -67.71 -36.63 -7.48
N ARG A 278 -66.65 -37.25 -6.92
CA ARG A 278 -65.67 -38.12 -7.57
C ARG A 278 -66.13 -39.56 -7.58
N GLN A 279 -66.99 -40.01 -6.68
CA GLN A 279 -67.74 -41.25 -6.90
C GLN A 279 -68.67 -41.16 -8.13
N GLU A 280 -69.14 -39.95 -8.47
CA GLU A 280 -69.89 -39.71 -9.72
C GLU A 280 -68.95 -39.54 -10.94
N HIS A 281 -67.82 -38.86 -10.79
CA HIS A 281 -66.86 -38.62 -11.88
C HIS A 281 -65.84 -39.76 -12.13
N GLU A 282 -65.53 -40.64 -11.17
CA GLU A 282 -64.61 -41.80 -11.34
C GLU A 282 -65.19 -42.89 -12.23
N LYS A 283 -66.52 -42.90 -12.47
CA LYS A 283 -67.10 -43.70 -13.56
C LYS A 283 -66.79 -43.15 -14.95
N GLN A 284 -66.35 -41.89 -15.08
CA GLN A 284 -66.20 -41.22 -16.38
C GLN A 284 -64.77 -40.93 -16.81
N GLN A 285 -63.78 -40.85 -15.93
CA GLN A 285 -62.46 -40.31 -16.31
C GLN A 285 -61.25 -41.17 -15.91
N ALA A 286 -61.41 -42.50 -15.87
CA ALA A 286 -60.27 -43.41 -15.82
C ALA A 286 -59.69 -43.67 -17.23
N ALA A 287 -59.15 -42.63 -17.89
CA ALA A 287 -58.28 -42.77 -19.07
C ALA A 287 -57.51 -41.47 -19.34
N LEU A 288 -56.19 -41.56 -19.63
CA LEU A 288 -55.24 -40.55 -20.16
C LEU A 288 -54.46 -39.75 -19.09
N ALA A 289 -53.13 -39.54 -19.10
CA ALA A 289 -52.06 -39.85 -20.07
C ALA A 289 -50.65 -39.64 -19.46
N ALA A 290 -49.62 -40.17 -20.13
CA ALA A 290 -48.18 -39.94 -19.90
C ALA A 290 -47.48 -39.39 -21.17
N LEU A 291 -47.82 -38.17 -21.61
CA LEU A 291 -47.19 -37.46 -22.74
C LEU A 291 -46.83 -36.01 -22.39
N ARG A 292 -45.77 -35.46 -23.02
CA ARG A 292 -45.43 -34.02 -22.97
C ARG A 292 -46.01 -33.30 -24.20
N VAL A 293 -47.07 -32.53 -24.00
CA VAL A 293 -47.83 -31.82 -25.05
C VAL A 293 -47.57 -30.33 -24.95
N TYR A 294 -47.40 -29.59 -26.04
CA TYR A 294 -47.25 -28.13 -26.01
C TYR A 294 -48.51 -27.47 -26.59
N PRO A 295 -49.48 -27.02 -25.75
CA PRO A 295 -50.76 -26.53 -26.22
C PRO A 295 -50.74 -25.05 -26.62
N ALA A 296 -51.39 -24.69 -27.72
CA ALA A 296 -51.60 -23.31 -28.18
C ALA A 296 -53.06 -23.10 -28.63
N MET A 297 -53.60 -21.89 -28.43
CA MET A 297 -54.92 -21.52 -28.95
C MET A 297 -54.79 -21.08 -30.41
N GLY A 298 -55.34 -21.86 -31.35
CA GLY A 298 -55.21 -21.61 -32.78
C GLY A 298 -55.82 -20.28 -33.24
N ALA A 299 -56.96 -19.89 -32.68
CA ALA A 299 -57.60 -18.61 -32.95
C ALA A 299 -56.70 -17.42 -32.57
N THR A 300 -56.08 -17.48 -31.40
CA THR A 300 -55.14 -16.44 -30.93
C THR A 300 -53.88 -16.43 -31.77
N ALA A 301 -53.29 -17.61 -32.04
CA ALA A 301 -52.07 -17.72 -32.83
C ALA A 301 -52.21 -17.16 -34.26
N SER A 302 -53.43 -17.15 -34.80
CA SER A 302 -53.72 -16.61 -36.14
C SER A 302 -53.64 -15.09 -36.24
N SER A 303 -53.68 -14.38 -35.10
CA SER A 303 -53.72 -12.91 -35.07
C SER A 303 -52.68 -12.30 -34.13
N SER A 304 -51.95 -13.11 -33.37
CA SER A 304 -51.07 -12.66 -32.31
C SER A 304 -50.00 -13.70 -31.98
N PRO A 305 -48.82 -13.29 -31.48
CA PRO A 305 -47.80 -14.22 -30.99
C PRO A 305 -48.33 -15.03 -29.80
N VAL A 306 -48.12 -16.34 -29.82
CA VAL A 306 -48.49 -17.28 -28.73
C VAL A 306 -47.26 -18.04 -28.29
N PHE A 307 -47.12 -18.20 -26.97
CA PHE A 307 -46.05 -18.97 -26.35
C PHE A 307 -46.62 -20.17 -25.59
N SER A 308 -45.87 -21.27 -25.54
CA SER A 308 -46.27 -22.45 -24.77
C SER A 308 -45.06 -23.14 -24.16
N PHE A 309 -45.26 -23.71 -22.97
CA PHE A 309 -44.32 -24.61 -22.31
C PHE A 309 -44.90 -26.02 -22.28
N ALA A 310 -44.14 -26.99 -21.76
CA ALA A 310 -44.61 -28.36 -21.65
C ALA A 310 -45.90 -28.39 -20.80
N SER A 311 -46.96 -28.89 -21.41
CA SER A 311 -48.33 -29.03 -20.91
C SER A 311 -49.02 -27.72 -20.49
N THR A 312 -48.46 -26.56 -20.86
CA THR A 312 -48.95 -25.25 -20.39
C THR A 312 -48.96 -24.23 -21.54
N ALA A 313 -50.12 -23.64 -21.84
CA ALA A 313 -50.21 -22.52 -22.77
C ALA A 313 -49.97 -21.20 -22.02
N VAL A 314 -49.27 -20.25 -22.65
CA VAL A 314 -49.08 -18.90 -22.09
C VAL A 314 -50.16 -17.98 -22.65
N ILE A 315 -50.92 -17.36 -21.76
CA ILE A 315 -51.90 -16.33 -22.11
C ILE A 315 -51.22 -14.97 -21.92
N LEU A 316 -50.98 -14.26 -23.01
CA LEU A 316 -50.46 -12.89 -22.97
C LEU A 316 -51.61 -11.90 -22.83
N ALA A 317 -51.38 -10.82 -22.06
CA ALA A 317 -52.29 -9.69 -22.04
C ALA A 317 -52.36 -9.07 -23.46
N PRO A 318 -53.54 -8.59 -23.92
CA PRO A 318 -53.69 -8.02 -25.27
C PRO A 318 -52.68 -6.90 -25.58
N GLU A 319 -52.38 -6.06 -24.58
CA GLU A 319 -51.39 -4.98 -24.68
C GLU A 319 -49.96 -5.48 -24.90
N THR A 320 -49.56 -6.54 -24.18
CA THR A 320 -48.24 -7.18 -24.35
C THR A 320 -48.13 -7.84 -25.71
N SER A 321 -49.18 -8.53 -26.14
CA SER A 321 -49.24 -9.17 -27.45
C SER A 321 -49.12 -8.15 -28.59
N ALA A 322 -49.84 -7.03 -28.50
CA ALA A 322 -49.76 -5.93 -29.44
C ALA A 322 -48.39 -5.23 -29.44
N ALA A 323 -47.74 -5.11 -28.28
CA ALA A 323 -46.41 -4.54 -28.18
C ALA A 323 -45.35 -5.44 -28.83
N ILE A 324 -45.44 -6.77 -28.63
CA ILE A 324 -44.53 -7.74 -29.25
C ILE A 324 -44.69 -7.75 -30.77
N ILE A 325 -45.93 -7.70 -31.29
CA ILE A 325 -46.14 -7.68 -32.75
C ILE A 325 -45.63 -6.37 -33.37
N THR A 326 -45.80 -5.25 -32.68
CA THR A 326 -45.24 -3.96 -33.10
C THR A 326 -43.71 -4.02 -33.16
N ALA A 327 -43.07 -4.54 -32.10
CA ALA A 327 -41.62 -4.71 -32.05
C ALA A 327 -41.11 -5.65 -33.16
N LEU A 328 -41.83 -6.75 -33.43
CA LEU A 328 -41.51 -7.67 -34.52
C LEU A 328 -41.55 -6.96 -35.89
N ARG A 329 -42.62 -6.23 -36.19
CA ARG A 329 -42.75 -5.49 -37.46
C ARG A 329 -41.63 -4.47 -37.65
N SER A 330 -41.28 -3.75 -36.59
CA SER A 330 -40.13 -2.83 -36.61
C SER A 330 -38.80 -3.56 -36.85
N ALA A 331 -38.55 -4.67 -36.16
CA ALA A 331 -37.36 -5.48 -36.35
C ALA A 331 -37.27 -6.04 -37.78
N MET A 332 -38.38 -6.50 -38.33
CA MET A 332 -38.46 -6.99 -39.71
C MET A 332 -38.15 -5.92 -40.75
N GLN A 333 -38.67 -4.69 -40.59
CA GLN A 333 -38.38 -3.59 -41.51
C GLN A 333 -36.88 -3.28 -41.55
N VAL A 334 -36.24 -3.24 -40.38
CA VAL A 334 -34.80 -2.98 -40.28
C VAL A 334 -33.98 -4.15 -40.82
N ALA A 335 -34.33 -5.40 -40.51
CA ALA A 335 -33.66 -6.58 -41.05
C ALA A 335 -33.77 -6.67 -42.58
N THR A 336 -34.95 -6.38 -43.14
CA THR A 336 -35.17 -6.38 -44.59
C THR A 336 -34.36 -5.26 -45.28
N ALA A 337 -34.33 -4.06 -44.69
CA ALA A 337 -33.52 -2.96 -45.19
C ALA A 337 -32.01 -3.28 -45.12
N ALA A 338 -31.56 -3.90 -44.04
CA ALA A 338 -30.17 -4.33 -43.89
C ALA A 338 -29.76 -5.40 -44.91
N GLY A 339 -30.64 -6.38 -45.15
CA GLY A 339 -30.44 -7.40 -46.19
C GLY A 339 -30.34 -6.80 -47.59
N ALA A 340 -31.21 -5.84 -47.94
CA ALA A 340 -31.15 -5.13 -49.22
C ALA A 340 -29.88 -4.26 -49.37
N ALA A 341 -29.35 -3.73 -48.27
CA ALA A 341 -28.12 -2.94 -48.24
C ALA A 341 -26.84 -3.78 -48.23
N THR A 342 -26.92 -5.12 -48.26
CA THR A 342 -25.78 -6.05 -48.21
C THR A 342 -24.84 -5.84 -47.02
N LEU A 343 -25.38 -5.37 -45.88
CA LEU A 343 -24.61 -5.07 -44.67
C LEU A 343 -24.15 -6.34 -43.91
N GLY A 344 -24.21 -7.52 -44.54
CA GLY A 344 -24.06 -8.82 -43.89
C GLY A 344 -25.22 -9.14 -42.95
N SER A 345 -25.03 -10.17 -42.11
CA SER A 345 -26.06 -10.61 -41.15
C SER A 345 -26.38 -9.55 -40.10
N VAL A 346 -27.67 -9.28 -39.93
CA VAL A 346 -28.19 -8.33 -38.93
C VAL A 346 -29.23 -9.01 -38.07
N LEU A 347 -29.03 -9.01 -36.75
CA LEU A 347 -29.97 -9.54 -35.76
C LEU A 347 -30.57 -8.43 -34.92
N ILE A 348 -31.89 -8.49 -34.71
CA ILE A 348 -32.65 -7.54 -33.90
C ILE A 348 -33.55 -8.29 -32.90
N GLY A 349 -33.31 -8.07 -31.61
CA GLY A 349 -34.15 -8.58 -30.53
C GLY A 349 -35.48 -7.83 -30.45
N PHE A 350 -36.60 -8.54 -30.33
CA PHE A 350 -37.95 -7.92 -30.27
C PHE A 350 -38.82 -8.39 -29.10
N ALA A 351 -38.47 -9.50 -28.46
CA ALA A 351 -39.12 -9.94 -27.22
C ALA A 351 -38.13 -10.66 -26.30
N ALA A 352 -38.36 -10.58 -24.99
CA ALA A 352 -37.61 -11.30 -23.99
C ALA A 352 -38.55 -12.12 -23.11
N LEU A 353 -38.19 -13.37 -22.91
CA LEU A 353 -38.71 -14.22 -21.86
C LEU A 353 -37.75 -14.14 -20.68
N LEU A 354 -38.11 -13.33 -19.68
CA LEU A 354 -37.31 -13.18 -18.47
C LEU A 354 -37.49 -14.44 -17.62
N THR A 355 -36.43 -15.17 -17.27
CA THR A 355 -36.46 -16.37 -16.39
C THR A 355 -37.48 -17.46 -16.76
N PRO A 356 -37.19 -18.35 -17.73
CA PRO A 356 -38.09 -19.44 -18.06
C PRO A 356 -38.11 -20.51 -16.95
N SER A 357 -39.33 -20.85 -16.52
CA SER A 357 -39.71 -22.13 -15.91
C SER A 357 -39.26 -22.48 -14.49
N ARG A 358 -40.00 -23.41 -13.87
CA ARG A 358 -39.60 -24.11 -12.63
C ARG A 358 -38.42 -25.09 -12.84
N LEU A 359 -38.07 -25.41 -14.09
CA LEU A 359 -37.05 -26.39 -14.46
C LEU A 359 -35.70 -25.74 -14.84
N GLY A 360 -35.56 -24.42 -14.73
CA GLY A 360 -34.35 -23.68 -15.06
C GLY A 360 -34.05 -23.65 -16.57
N ASN A 361 -32.77 -23.48 -16.93
CA ASN A 361 -32.28 -23.29 -18.31
C ASN A 361 -32.50 -24.49 -19.28
N SER A 362 -33.31 -25.48 -18.90
CA SER A 362 -33.55 -26.72 -19.66
C SER A 362 -35.03 -26.95 -20.01
N GLU A 363 -35.97 -26.06 -19.65
CA GLU A 363 -37.35 -26.15 -20.14
C GLU A 363 -37.44 -25.71 -21.60
N ARG A 364 -38.00 -26.58 -22.45
CA ARG A 364 -38.35 -26.22 -23.82
C ARG A 364 -39.62 -25.38 -23.85
N PHE A 365 -39.66 -24.42 -24.76
CA PHE A 365 -40.82 -23.59 -25.04
C PHE A 365 -41.00 -23.44 -26.54
N THR A 366 -42.23 -23.17 -26.95
CA THR A 366 -42.59 -22.86 -28.33
C THR A 366 -43.05 -21.42 -28.42
N MET A 367 -42.81 -20.81 -29.58
CA MET A 367 -43.41 -19.56 -29.99
C MET A 367 -44.03 -19.75 -31.38
N SER A 368 -45.30 -19.39 -31.52
CA SER A 368 -46.01 -19.35 -32.79
C SER A 368 -46.36 -17.91 -33.12
N ILE A 369 -46.11 -17.49 -34.36
CA ILE A 369 -46.53 -16.18 -34.87
C ILE A 369 -47.34 -16.36 -36.17
N PRO A 370 -48.28 -15.44 -36.48
CA PRO A 370 -48.97 -15.46 -37.76
C PRO A 370 -47.98 -15.37 -38.91
N LEU A 371 -48.02 -16.30 -39.87
CA LEU A 371 -47.08 -16.30 -40.99
C LEU A 371 -47.23 -15.06 -41.88
N ALA A 372 -48.42 -14.44 -41.89
CA ALA A 372 -48.71 -13.20 -42.61
C ALA A 372 -47.80 -12.03 -42.21
N GLU A 373 -47.18 -12.10 -41.02
CA GLU A 373 -46.18 -11.11 -40.60
C GLU A 373 -44.87 -11.25 -41.40
N LEU A 374 -44.54 -12.46 -41.88
CA LEU A 374 -43.27 -12.76 -42.56
C LEU A 374 -43.38 -12.76 -44.09
N THR A 375 -44.53 -13.15 -44.63
CA THR A 375 -44.72 -13.32 -46.07
C THR A 375 -46.17 -13.13 -46.48
N SER A 376 -46.39 -12.74 -47.73
CA SER A 376 -47.70 -12.62 -48.36
C SER A 376 -48.09 -13.85 -49.20
N GLU A 377 -47.37 -14.97 -49.05
CA GLU A 377 -47.69 -16.23 -49.71
C GLU A 377 -49.14 -16.69 -49.43
N SER A 378 -49.82 -17.13 -50.47
CA SER A 378 -51.22 -17.57 -50.35
C SER A 378 -51.32 -18.92 -49.61
N ALA A 379 -52.39 -19.10 -48.83
CA ALA A 379 -52.64 -20.37 -48.13
C ALA A 379 -52.69 -21.58 -49.10
N GLN A 380 -53.15 -21.39 -50.33
CA GLN A 380 -53.17 -22.44 -51.37
C GLN A 380 -51.75 -22.85 -51.80
N SER A 381 -50.86 -21.88 -52.01
CA SER A 381 -49.43 -22.11 -52.31
C SER A 381 -48.76 -22.89 -51.17
N LEU A 382 -48.96 -22.44 -49.94
CA LEU A 382 -48.39 -23.06 -48.75
C LEU A 382 -48.85 -24.51 -48.57
N ARG A 383 -50.12 -24.82 -48.84
CA ARG A 383 -50.62 -26.20 -48.84
C ARG A 383 -49.94 -27.05 -49.91
N ALA A 384 -49.82 -26.58 -51.14
CA ALA A 384 -49.14 -27.32 -52.19
C ALA A 384 -47.65 -27.60 -51.87
N ILE A 385 -46.99 -26.69 -51.15
CA ILE A 385 -45.63 -26.90 -50.63
C ILE A 385 -45.65 -27.95 -49.51
N ALA A 386 -46.60 -27.86 -48.57
CA ALA A 386 -46.74 -28.80 -47.46
C ALA A 386 -47.08 -30.23 -47.91
N ASP A 387 -47.92 -30.42 -48.93
CA ASP A 387 -48.27 -31.71 -49.55
C ASP A 387 -47.02 -32.44 -50.07
N ARG A 388 -46.05 -31.67 -50.58
CA ARG A 388 -44.76 -32.18 -51.07
C ARG A 388 -43.69 -32.24 -49.97
N GLN A 389 -44.04 -31.91 -48.73
CA GLN A 389 -43.11 -31.73 -47.60
C GLN A 389 -41.97 -30.75 -47.89
N GLY A 390 -42.22 -29.77 -48.77
CA GLY A 390 -41.23 -28.81 -49.26
C GLY A 390 -40.84 -27.73 -48.25
N THR A 391 -40.08 -26.75 -48.73
CA THR A 391 -39.59 -25.61 -47.97
C THR A 391 -40.00 -24.30 -48.64
N LEU A 392 -40.23 -23.26 -47.84
CA LEU A 392 -40.41 -21.89 -48.31
C LEU A 392 -39.21 -21.05 -47.90
N ASP A 393 -38.60 -20.34 -48.85
CA ASP A 393 -37.52 -19.41 -48.55
C ASP A 393 -38.09 -18.12 -47.97
N LEU A 394 -37.66 -17.75 -46.77
CA LEU A 394 -37.99 -16.47 -46.13
C LEU A 394 -36.74 -15.57 -46.10
N PRO A 395 -36.90 -14.26 -46.32
CA PRO A 395 -35.78 -13.30 -46.28
C PRO A 395 -35.25 -13.06 -44.86
N VAL A 396 -36.04 -13.39 -43.85
CA VAL A 396 -35.68 -13.29 -42.44
C VAL A 396 -35.99 -14.61 -41.73
N GLY A 397 -35.13 -14.96 -40.78
CA GLY A 397 -35.35 -16.03 -39.81
C GLY A 397 -35.72 -15.44 -38.46
N ILE A 398 -36.54 -16.18 -37.71
CA ILE A 398 -36.80 -15.90 -36.29
C ILE A 398 -36.27 -17.06 -35.46
N GLY A 399 -35.60 -16.69 -34.38
CA GLY A 399 -34.97 -17.60 -33.45
C GLY A 399 -34.99 -17.05 -32.04
N TYR A 400 -34.28 -17.74 -31.15
CA TYR A 400 -34.01 -17.23 -29.82
C TYR A 400 -32.55 -17.44 -29.45
N ARG A 401 -32.05 -16.66 -28.50
CA ARG A 401 -30.78 -16.92 -27.84
C ARG A 401 -30.89 -16.71 -26.33
N PRO A 402 -30.06 -17.40 -25.53
CA PRO A 402 -30.02 -17.15 -24.09
C PRO A 402 -29.48 -15.74 -23.79
N ILE A 403 -30.10 -15.05 -22.82
CA ILE A 403 -29.61 -13.79 -22.24
C ILE A 403 -29.74 -13.84 -20.73
N GLY A 404 -28.61 -13.82 -20.01
CA GLY A 404 -28.62 -13.91 -18.56
C GLY A 404 -29.34 -15.17 -18.10
N SER A 405 -30.37 -15.01 -17.28
CA SER A 405 -31.27 -16.09 -16.84
C SER A 405 -32.52 -16.25 -17.72
N GLY A 406 -32.64 -15.50 -18.82
CA GLY A 406 -33.78 -15.50 -19.74
C GLY A 406 -33.44 -15.92 -21.18
N ALA A 407 -34.40 -15.77 -22.09
CA ALA A 407 -34.22 -15.97 -23.53
C ALA A 407 -34.71 -14.73 -24.30
N GLU A 408 -33.91 -14.23 -25.24
CA GLU A 408 -34.32 -13.20 -26.20
C GLU A 408 -34.77 -13.87 -27.49
N VAL A 409 -35.93 -13.45 -27.99
CA VAL A 409 -36.44 -13.77 -29.32
C VAL A 409 -36.04 -12.65 -30.26
N PHE A 410 -35.53 -13.03 -31.44
CA PHE A 410 -34.97 -12.09 -32.40
C PHE A 410 -35.39 -12.40 -33.84
N VAL A 411 -35.31 -11.37 -34.68
CA VAL A 411 -35.32 -11.48 -36.15
C VAL A 411 -33.89 -11.37 -36.65
N ILE A 412 -33.51 -12.16 -37.65
CA ILE A 412 -32.23 -12.06 -38.35
C ILE A 412 -32.41 -12.19 -39.86
N THR A 413 -31.57 -11.52 -40.63
CA THR A 413 -31.48 -11.73 -42.09
C THR A 413 -31.12 -13.18 -42.41
N ALA A 414 -31.88 -13.84 -43.29
CA ALA A 414 -31.58 -15.20 -43.71
C ALA A 414 -30.73 -15.19 -45.00
N ASP A 415 -29.41 -15.15 -44.83
CA ASP A 415 -28.43 -15.08 -45.92
C ASP A 415 -27.77 -16.44 -46.25
N GLY A 416 -28.11 -17.48 -45.49
CA GLY A 416 -27.57 -18.83 -45.63
C GLY A 416 -26.28 -19.09 -44.85
N PHE A 417 -25.68 -18.07 -44.22
CA PHE A 417 -24.49 -18.21 -43.38
C PHE A 417 -24.87 -18.47 -41.91
N ASP A 418 -25.68 -17.59 -41.32
CA ASP A 418 -26.11 -17.73 -39.91
C ASP A 418 -27.40 -18.53 -39.76
N ILE A 419 -28.36 -18.33 -40.68
CA ILE A 419 -29.61 -19.10 -40.73
C ILE A 419 -29.95 -19.41 -42.19
N ARG A 420 -30.38 -20.65 -42.45
CA ARG A 420 -30.86 -21.08 -43.77
C ARG A 420 -32.16 -20.36 -44.16
N PRO A 421 -32.29 -19.77 -45.36
CA PRO A 421 -33.55 -19.13 -45.77
C PRO A 421 -34.71 -20.13 -45.91
N SER A 422 -34.42 -21.38 -46.27
CA SER A 422 -35.43 -22.41 -46.50
C SER A 422 -36.05 -22.94 -45.20
N VAL A 423 -37.33 -22.64 -44.99
CA VAL A 423 -38.13 -23.10 -43.84
C VAL A 423 -39.03 -24.26 -44.25
N PRO A 424 -39.01 -25.41 -43.54
CA PRO A 424 -39.90 -26.53 -43.85
C PRO A 424 -41.38 -26.17 -43.67
N VAL A 425 -42.23 -26.53 -44.63
CA VAL A 425 -43.69 -26.35 -44.55
C VAL A 425 -44.34 -27.71 -44.23
N ARG A 426 -45.22 -27.75 -43.23
CA ARG A 426 -45.81 -28.98 -42.69
C ARG A 426 -47.31 -28.83 -42.52
N HIS A 427 -48.03 -29.95 -42.68
CA HIS A 427 -49.44 -30.03 -42.37
C HIS A 427 -49.68 -30.28 -40.88
N ALA A 428 -50.67 -29.58 -40.33
CA ALA A 428 -51.26 -29.97 -39.07
C ALA A 428 -52.21 -31.15 -39.28
N THR A 429 -52.10 -32.20 -38.47
CA THR A 429 -53.01 -33.35 -38.51
C THR A 429 -54.09 -33.15 -37.47
N PHE A 430 -55.36 -33.21 -37.85
CA PHE A 430 -56.46 -33.13 -36.90
C PHE A 430 -56.55 -34.41 -36.07
N ASP A 431 -56.45 -34.28 -34.74
CA ASP A 431 -56.71 -35.35 -33.78
C ASP A 431 -58.15 -35.22 -33.28
N ALA A 432 -59.05 -35.97 -33.94
CA ALA A 432 -60.47 -35.94 -33.63
C ALA A 432 -60.80 -36.41 -32.20
N GLN A 433 -59.92 -37.20 -31.55
CA GLN A 433 -60.17 -37.68 -30.17
C GLN A 433 -59.96 -36.57 -29.14
N ASN A 434 -58.94 -35.74 -29.36
CA ASN A 434 -58.57 -34.66 -28.44
C ASN A 434 -59.08 -33.29 -28.91
N ASN A 435 -59.77 -33.24 -30.06
CA ASN A 435 -60.24 -32.02 -30.71
C ASN A 435 -59.15 -30.94 -30.84
N VAL A 436 -57.95 -31.37 -31.22
CA VAL A 436 -56.79 -30.50 -31.44
C VAL A 436 -56.12 -30.86 -32.75
N TYR A 437 -55.60 -29.85 -33.44
CA TYR A 437 -54.60 -30.09 -34.47
C TYR A 437 -53.27 -30.42 -33.82
N ARG A 438 -52.53 -31.39 -34.35
CA ARG A 438 -51.24 -31.80 -33.80
C ARG A 438 -50.15 -31.93 -34.85
N LEU A 439 -48.92 -31.71 -34.41
CA LEU A 439 -47.71 -32.02 -35.14
C LEU A 439 -46.73 -32.76 -34.23
N SER A 440 -46.25 -33.93 -34.67
CA SER A 440 -45.14 -34.63 -34.03
C SER A 440 -43.84 -34.26 -34.73
N LEU A 441 -42.83 -33.84 -33.96
CA LEU A 441 -41.53 -33.48 -34.54
C LEU A 441 -40.82 -34.75 -35.07
N PRO A 442 -40.22 -34.70 -36.27
CA PRO A 442 -39.53 -35.85 -36.86
C PRO A 442 -38.39 -36.40 -35.99
N ASP A 443 -37.65 -35.51 -35.32
CA ASP A 443 -36.44 -35.87 -34.55
C ASP A 443 -36.74 -36.22 -33.09
N SER A 444 -37.99 -36.07 -32.64
CA SER A 444 -38.42 -36.41 -31.28
C SER A 444 -39.93 -36.75 -31.24
N PRO A 445 -40.32 -38.02 -31.43
CA PRO A 445 -41.72 -38.43 -31.46
C PRO A 445 -42.43 -38.27 -30.10
N THR A 446 -41.70 -37.98 -29.03
CA THR A 446 -42.24 -37.70 -27.69
C THR A 446 -42.66 -36.25 -27.48
N ASN A 447 -42.32 -35.34 -28.40
CA ASN A 447 -42.74 -33.94 -28.35
C ASN A 447 -43.86 -33.72 -29.37
N THR A 448 -45.06 -33.45 -28.88
CA THR A 448 -46.24 -33.15 -29.72
C THR A 448 -46.68 -31.72 -29.47
N LEU A 449 -46.70 -30.91 -30.53
CA LEU A 449 -47.33 -29.59 -30.50
C LEU A 449 -48.81 -29.73 -30.83
N THR A 450 -49.67 -29.02 -30.13
CA THR A 450 -51.11 -29.07 -30.34
C THR A 450 -51.73 -27.68 -30.42
N TRP A 451 -52.63 -27.47 -31.36
CA TRP A 451 -53.41 -26.24 -31.53
C TRP A 451 -54.89 -26.52 -31.42
N THR A 452 -55.59 -25.80 -30.54
CA THR A 452 -57.06 -25.89 -30.46
C THR A 452 -57.68 -25.22 -31.70
N PRO A 453 -58.60 -25.88 -32.42
CA PRO A 453 -59.31 -25.31 -33.57
C PRO A 453 -59.99 -23.98 -33.23
N ALA A 454 -59.98 -23.02 -34.17
CA ALA A 454 -60.75 -21.79 -34.03
C ALA A 454 -62.23 -22.00 -34.39
N VAL A 455 -62.48 -22.96 -35.27
CA VAL A 455 -63.79 -23.51 -35.63
C VAL A 455 -63.67 -25.03 -35.51
N THR A 456 -64.55 -25.67 -34.75
CA THR A 456 -64.56 -27.15 -34.66
C THR A 456 -64.98 -27.74 -36.01
N PRO A 457 -64.13 -28.58 -36.65
CA PRO A 457 -64.53 -29.28 -37.85
C PRO A 457 -65.66 -30.25 -37.49
N SER A 458 -66.85 -30.00 -38.03
CA SER A 458 -68.08 -30.79 -37.87
C SER A 458 -68.90 -30.56 -36.59
N ASN A 459 -69.46 -29.36 -36.43
CA ASN A 459 -70.80 -29.14 -35.86
C ASN A 459 -71.38 -27.79 -36.29
N SER A 460 -72.19 -27.79 -37.35
CA SER A 460 -73.06 -26.67 -37.72
C SER A 460 -74.14 -26.48 -36.65
N SER A 461 -73.85 -25.77 -35.57
CA SER A 461 -74.85 -25.40 -34.57
C SER A 461 -74.63 -23.97 -34.08
N THR A 462 -75.62 -23.13 -34.38
CA THR A 462 -75.74 -21.75 -33.89
C THR A 462 -76.39 -21.77 -32.51
N GLU A 463 -75.64 -22.07 -31.45
CA GLU A 463 -76.06 -21.73 -30.09
C GLU A 463 -74.92 -21.95 -29.07
N ARG A 464 -74.62 -20.86 -28.32
CA ARG A 464 -73.79 -20.76 -27.10
C ARG A 464 -72.26 -20.65 -27.28
N PRO A 465 -71.57 -19.93 -26.35
CA PRO A 465 -70.18 -19.54 -26.53
C PRO A 465 -69.29 -20.77 -26.50
N ILE A 466 -68.21 -20.72 -27.29
CA ILE A 466 -67.10 -21.66 -27.26
C ILE A 466 -66.71 -21.89 -25.80
N VAL A 467 -66.87 -23.13 -25.32
CA VAL A 467 -66.34 -23.54 -24.02
C VAL A 467 -64.82 -23.55 -24.17
N GLN A 468 -64.21 -22.47 -23.70
CA GLN A 468 -62.76 -22.32 -23.62
C GLN A 468 -62.26 -23.38 -22.65
N ALA A 469 -61.45 -24.33 -23.13
CA ALA A 469 -60.85 -25.33 -22.26
C ALA A 469 -60.03 -24.61 -21.18
N ASP A 470 -60.33 -24.90 -19.91
CA ASP A 470 -59.61 -24.34 -18.75
C ASP A 470 -58.12 -24.60 -18.94
N THR A 471 -57.41 -23.53 -19.28
CA THR A 471 -55.99 -23.59 -19.58
C THR A 471 -55.23 -23.28 -18.30
N ALA A 472 -54.27 -24.14 -17.95
CA ALA A 472 -53.36 -23.87 -16.87
C ALA A 472 -52.67 -22.52 -17.14
N VAL A 473 -52.95 -21.53 -16.30
CA VAL A 473 -52.38 -20.18 -16.42
C VAL A 473 -50.89 -20.29 -16.15
N TYR A 474 -50.08 -19.90 -17.13
CA TYR A 474 -48.64 -19.74 -16.93
C TYR A 474 -48.38 -18.67 -15.86
N SER A 475 -47.94 -19.09 -14.68
CA SER A 475 -47.57 -18.21 -13.55
C SER A 475 -46.06 -17.89 -13.53
N GLY A 476 -45.33 -18.18 -14.62
CA GLY A 476 -43.92 -17.85 -14.73
C GLY A 476 -43.68 -16.38 -15.07
N ALA A 477 -42.42 -16.01 -15.20
CA ALA A 477 -42.00 -14.61 -15.36
C ALA A 477 -42.44 -13.99 -16.70
N PRO A 478 -42.62 -12.65 -16.75
CA PRO A 478 -43.30 -12.00 -17.85
C PRO A 478 -42.51 -12.09 -19.16
N ILE A 479 -43.24 -12.31 -20.25
CA ILE A 479 -42.74 -12.09 -21.61
C ILE A 479 -42.91 -10.62 -21.92
N VAL A 480 -41.81 -9.94 -22.22
CA VAL A 480 -41.78 -8.49 -22.44
C VAL A 480 -41.34 -8.16 -23.86
N PRO A 481 -41.91 -7.13 -24.51
CA PRO A 481 -41.38 -6.60 -25.77
C PRO A 481 -40.00 -5.98 -25.53
N LEU A 482 -39.11 -6.08 -26.52
CA LEU A 482 -37.81 -5.41 -26.50
C LEU A 482 -37.74 -4.28 -27.52
N GLU A 483 -37.05 -3.21 -27.15
CA GLU A 483 -36.66 -2.14 -28.07
C GLU A 483 -35.45 -2.59 -28.89
N GLY A 484 -35.69 -3.34 -29.96
CA GLY A 484 -34.90 -3.41 -31.19
C GLY A 484 -33.37 -3.33 -31.08
N ARG A 485 -32.72 -4.05 -30.16
CA ARG A 485 -31.25 -4.06 -30.05
C ARG A 485 -30.64 -4.64 -31.32
N LEU A 486 -29.82 -3.84 -31.99
CA LEU A 486 -29.18 -4.17 -33.26
C LEU A 486 -27.80 -4.79 -33.03
N ASP A 487 -27.61 -6.01 -33.53
CA ASP A 487 -26.31 -6.67 -33.63
C ASP A 487 -25.92 -6.84 -35.10
N LEU A 488 -24.77 -6.28 -35.49
CA LEU A 488 -24.17 -6.46 -36.81
C LEU A 488 -23.18 -7.64 -36.78
N HIS A 489 -23.22 -8.50 -37.79
CA HIS A 489 -22.39 -9.70 -37.91
C HIS A 489 -22.42 -10.59 -36.65
N PRO A 490 -23.62 -11.01 -36.19
CA PRO A 490 -23.72 -11.87 -35.03
C PRO A 490 -23.04 -13.21 -35.31
N ILE A 491 -22.47 -13.83 -34.27
CA ILE A 491 -22.03 -15.22 -34.33
C ILE A 491 -23.17 -16.05 -33.75
N LEU A 492 -23.88 -16.79 -34.61
CA LEU A 492 -25.00 -17.63 -34.19
C LEU A 492 -24.82 -19.07 -34.66
N VAL A 493 -25.34 -19.96 -33.83
CA VAL A 493 -25.57 -21.35 -34.19
C VAL A 493 -27.09 -21.55 -34.08
N GLU A 494 -27.71 -22.07 -35.14
CA GLU A 494 -29.16 -22.37 -35.18
C GLU A 494 -29.48 -23.51 -34.20
N GLU A 495 -29.70 -23.16 -32.93
CA GLU A 495 -29.93 -24.10 -31.83
C GLU A 495 -31.43 -24.31 -31.56
N TRP A 496 -32.27 -24.21 -32.58
CA TRP A 496 -33.73 -24.33 -32.47
C TRP A 496 -34.36 -24.94 -33.70
N ASP A 497 -35.53 -25.55 -33.50
CA ASP A 497 -36.33 -26.06 -34.59
C ASP A 497 -37.30 -24.98 -35.06
N ARG A 498 -37.44 -24.82 -36.38
CA ARG A 498 -38.43 -23.93 -36.98
C ARG A 498 -39.14 -24.58 -38.16
N PHE A 499 -40.41 -24.26 -38.32
CA PHE A 499 -41.21 -24.71 -39.44
C PHE A 499 -42.43 -23.81 -39.63
N ILE A 500 -43.00 -23.87 -40.82
CA ILE A 500 -44.30 -23.29 -41.12
C ILE A 500 -45.33 -24.40 -40.98
N ILE A 501 -46.38 -24.17 -40.20
CA ILE A 501 -47.50 -25.10 -40.09
C ILE A 501 -48.72 -24.53 -40.83
N VAL A 502 -49.31 -25.38 -41.67
CA VAL A 502 -50.49 -25.05 -42.48
C VAL A 502 -51.65 -25.91 -42.00
N PHE A 503 -52.78 -25.25 -41.76
CA PHE A 503 -54.00 -25.90 -41.30
C PHE A 503 -54.99 -26.07 -42.46
N PRO A 504 -55.91 -27.06 -42.37
CA PRO A 504 -57.06 -27.16 -43.26
C PRO A 504 -57.92 -25.89 -43.28
N ASP A 505 -58.60 -25.60 -44.40
CA ASP A 505 -59.41 -24.38 -44.58
C ASP A 505 -60.55 -24.26 -43.55
N ASP A 506 -61.08 -25.40 -43.10
CA ASP A 506 -62.17 -25.51 -42.12
C ASP A 506 -61.69 -25.34 -40.67
N SER A 507 -60.38 -25.26 -40.42
CA SER A 507 -59.82 -25.09 -39.07
C SER A 507 -60.08 -23.72 -38.44
N GLY A 508 -60.26 -22.69 -39.28
CA GLY A 508 -60.25 -21.28 -38.89
C GLY A 508 -58.89 -20.76 -38.38
N ILE A 509 -57.80 -21.53 -38.53
CA ILE A 509 -56.45 -21.15 -38.09
C ILE A 509 -55.61 -20.73 -39.30
N ALA A 510 -55.06 -19.52 -39.28
CA ALA A 510 -54.14 -19.06 -40.31
C ALA A 510 -52.80 -19.81 -40.22
N PRO A 511 -52.04 -19.94 -41.33
CA PRO A 511 -50.70 -20.54 -41.28
C PRO A 511 -49.79 -19.83 -40.28
N LEU A 512 -48.99 -20.60 -39.54
CA LEU A 512 -48.13 -20.08 -38.47
C LEU A 512 -46.67 -20.39 -38.74
N TYR A 513 -45.79 -19.46 -38.39
CA TYR A 513 -44.37 -19.73 -38.25
C TYR A 513 -44.09 -20.09 -36.80
N VAL A 514 -43.53 -21.28 -36.58
CA VAL A 514 -43.33 -21.85 -35.25
C VAL A 514 -41.85 -22.04 -34.99
N VAL A 515 -41.41 -21.59 -33.82
CA VAL A 515 -40.05 -21.79 -33.29
C VAL A 515 -40.17 -22.62 -32.01
N LEU A 516 -39.34 -23.65 -31.88
CA LEU A 516 -39.26 -24.50 -30.70
C LEU A 516 -37.83 -24.48 -30.15
N SER A 517 -37.70 -24.27 -28.84
CA SER A 517 -36.40 -24.28 -28.19
C SER A 517 -35.77 -25.66 -28.00
N SER A 518 -34.46 -25.70 -28.24
CA SER A 518 -33.56 -26.75 -27.79
C SER A 518 -33.36 -26.67 -26.28
N PRO A 519 -33.37 -27.82 -25.58
CA PRO A 519 -33.13 -27.90 -24.14
C PRO A 519 -31.62 -27.88 -23.81
N TYR A 520 -30.75 -27.91 -24.83
CA TYR A 520 -29.31 -27.96 -24.67
C TYR A 520 -28.65 -26.88 -25.55
N ALA A 521 -28.38 -25.72 -24.96
CA ALA A 521 -27.63 -24.65 -25.62
C ALA A 521 -26.16 -25.06 -25.83
N GLY A 522 -25.60 -24.82 -27.02
CA GLY A 522 -24.24 -25.19 -27.42
C GLY A 522 -24.00 -26.70 -27.62
N ALA A 523 -25.06 -27.51 -27.66
CA ALA A 523 -24.92 -28.96 -27.76
C ALA A 523 -24.67 -29.43 -29.20
N ASN A 524 -23.38 -29.50 -29.57
CA ASN A 524 -22.92 -29.86 -30.91
C ASN A 524 -22.34 -31.28 -31.01
N VAL A 525 -22.10 -31.98 -29.89
CA VAL A 525 -21.53 -33.34 -29.91
C VAL A 525 -22.57 -34.37 -29.52
N LYS A 526 -22.78 -35.37 -30.39
CA LYS A 526 -23.69 -36.48 -30.12
C LYS A 526 -23.03 -37.52 -29.21
N GLY A 527 -23.62 -37.77 -28.04
CA GLY A 527 -23.19 -38.83 -27.15
C GLY A 527 -23.31 -40.19 -27.82
N LYS A 528 -22.19 -40.92 -27.91
CA LYS A 528 -22.06 -42.22 -28.62
C LYS A 528 -23.11 -43.25 -28.20
N TYR A 529 -23.50 -43.26 -26.91
CA TYR A 529 -24.43 -44.24 -26.36
C TYR A 529 -25.82 -43.68 -26.06
N SER A 530 -25.94 -42.42 -25.63
CA SER A 530 -27.24 -41.80 -25.36
C SER A 530 -27.95 -41.36 -26.64
N GLY A 531 -27.19 -41.12 -27.72
CA GLY A 531 -27.68 -40.49 -28.93
C GLY A 531 -28.06 -39.02 -28.77
N ARG A 532 -27.89 -38.46 -27.57
CA ARG A 532 -28.27 -37.08 -27.24
C ARG A 532 -27.11 -36.14 -27.54
N LEU A 533 -27.43 -34.96 -28.06
CA LEU A 533 -26.46 -33.88 -28.16
C LEU A 533 -26.12 -33.37 -26.75
N PHE A 534 -24.84 -33.08 -26.51
CA PHE A 534 -24.36 -32.39 -25.32
C PHE A 534 -23.34 -31.33 -25.72
N ASN A 535 -23.14 -30.33 -24.84
CA ASN A 535 -22.19 -29.25 -25.03
C ASN A 535 -20.82 -29.65 -24.43
N PRO A 536 -19.76 -29.81 -25.25
CA PRO A 536 -18.41 -30.15 -24.79
C PRO A 536 -17.81 -29.10 -23.84
N GLU A 537 -18.06 -27.82 -24.12
CA GLU A 537 -17.46 -26.70 -23.39
C GLU A 537 -18.07 -26.54 -21.99
N GLN A 538 -19.30 -27.04 -21.81
CA GLN A 538 -20.01 -27.06 -20.53
C GLN A 538 -19.96 -28.42 -19.83
N ALA A 539 -19.24 -29.41 -20.36
CA ALA A 539 -19.20 -30.77 -19.83
C ALA A 539 -18.40 -30.92 -18.51
N GLY A 540 -17.94 -29.82 -17.91
CA GLY A 540 -17.30 -29.82 -16.58
C GLY A 540 -15.91 -30.47 -16.52
N GLY A 541 -15.31 -30.78 -17.68
CA GLY A 541 -13.99 -31.41 -17.76
C GLY A 541 -13.68 -31.95 -19.16
N PRO A 542 -12.48 -32.51 -19.38
CA PRO A 542 -12.13 -33.15 -20.65
C PRO A 542 -13.07 -34.33 -20.91
N ILE A 543 -13.55 -34.46 -22.15
CA ILE A 543 -14.31 -35.63 -22.58
C ILE A 543 -13.33 -36.82 -22.60
N LEU A 544 -13.52 -37.75 -21.67
CA LEU A 544 -12.71 -38.97 -21.58
C LEU A 544 -13.41 -40.11 -22.31
N ASP A 545 -12.68 -40.81 -23.19
CA ASP A 545 -13.14 -42.06 -23.80
C ASP A 545 -12.92 -43.22 -22.81
N LEU A 546 -13.85 -43.35 -21.86
CA LEU A 546 -13.77 -44.36 -20.79
C LEU A 546 -14.35 -45.69 -21.25
N ASP A 547 -13.56 -46.77 -21.18
CA ASP A 547 -14.04 -48.14 -21.35
C ASP A 547 -14.38 -48.76 -19.99
N TRP A 548 -15.67 -49.00 -19.75
CA TRP A 548 -16.15 -49.63 -18.53
C TRP A 548 -15.66 -51.07 -18.37
N ARG A 549 -15.19 -51.73 -19.43
CA ARG A 549 -14.67 -53.12 -19.38
C ARG A 549 -13.33 -53.23 -18.67
N THR A 550 -12.51 -52.18 -18.70
CA THR A 550 -11.18 -52.14 -18.07
C THR A 550 -11.18 -51.38 -16.73
N ALA A 551 -12.34 -50.88 -16.31
CA ALA A 551 -12.48 -50.10 -15.08
C ALA A 551 -12.15 -50.94 -13.84
N VAL A 552 -11.19 -50.46 -13.04
CA VAL A 552 -10.86 -51.04 -11.73
C VAL A 552 -11.80 -50.45 -10.69
N ILE A 553 -12.64 -51.30 -10.09
CA ILE A 553 -13.59 -50.88 -9.07
C ILE A 553 -12.88 -50.89 -7.70
N THR A 554 -12.73 -49.72 -7.09
CA THR A 554 -12.13 -49.57 -5.76
C THR A 554 -13.17 -49.29 -4.69
N GLN A 555 -12.85 -49.58 -3.44
CA GLN A 555 -13.74 -49.30 -2.31
C GLN A 555 -14.03 -47.79 -2.19
N ALA A 556 -13.01 -46.94 -2.35
CA ALA A 556 -13.16 -45.48 -2.38
C ALA A 556 -14.11 -45.01 -3.50
N GLY A 557 -14.03 -45.62 -4.69
CA GLY A 557 -14.95 -45.31 -5.80
C GLY A 557 -16.40 -45.70 -5.49
N ILE A 558 -16.63 -46.82 -4.81
CA ILE A 558 -17.97 -47.24 -4.38
C ILE A 558 -18.55 -46.27 -3.35
N ASP A 559 -17.73 -45.81 -2.41
CA ASP A 559 -18.19 -44.89 -1.36
C ASP A 559 -18.50 -43.50 -1.93
N ALA A 560 -17.77 -43.04 -2.95
CA ALA A 560 -18.13 -41.86 -3.74
C ALA A 560 -19.48 -42.01 -4.45
N VAL A 561 -19.77 -43.18 -5.04
CA VAL A 561 -21.08 -43.46 -5.67
C VAL A 561 -22.20 -43.41 -4.64
N LYS A 562 -22.04 -44.00 -3.45
CA LYS A 562 -23.02 -43.92 -2.36
C LYS A 562 -23.30 -42.48 -1.91
N LEU A 563 -22.24 -41.67 -1.82
CA LEU A 563 -22.36 -40.26 -1.48
C LEU A 563 -23.09 -39.45 -2.57
N HIS A 564 -22.97 -39.85 -3.83
CA HIS A 564 -23.68 -39.18 -4.93
C HIS A 564 -25.17 -39.55 -4.97
N ILE A 565 -25.50 -40.85 -4.83
CA ILE A 565 -26.90 -41.31 -4.89
C ILE A 565 -27.74 -40.88 -3.69
N THR A 566 -27.13 -40.55 -2.54
CA THR A 566 -27.86 -40.03 -1.36
C THR A 566 -28.49 -38.66 -1.60
N ARG A 567 -28.13 -37.98 -2.70
CA ARG A 567 -28.76 -36.73 -3.15
C ARG A 567 -29.98 -36.95 -4.04
N LEU A 568 -30.27 -38.20 -4.42
CA LEU A 568 -31.40 -38.59 -5.25
C LEU A 568 -32.41 -39.38 -4.39
N ASP A 569 -33.68 -39.39 -4.79
CA ASP A 569 -34.68 -40.20 -4.11
C ASP A 569 -34.29 -41.69 -4.11
N GLN A 570 -34.52 -42.37 -2.99
CA GLN A 570 -34.13 -43.77 -2.80
C GLN A 570 -34.79 -44.66 -3.86
N SER A 571 -33.99 -45.48 -4.55
CA SER A 571 -34.47 -46.46 -5.53
C SER A 571 -33.82 -47.81 -5.29
N ASP A 572 -34.62 -48.88 -5.33
CA ASP A 572 -34.14 -50.27 -5.23
C ASP A 572 -33.06 -50.60 -6.27
N ALA A 573 -33.11 -49.94 -7.43
CA ALA A 573 -32.11 -50.09 -8.49
C ALA A 573 -30.71 -49.62 -8.03
N ASN A 574 -30.64 -48.55 -7.24
CA ASN A 574 -29.39 -48.01 -6.72
C ASN A 574 -28.76 -48.97 -5.70
N ASP A 575 -29.58 -49.58 -4.83
CA ASP A 575 -29.12 -50.56 -3.85
C ASP A 575 -28.58 -51.84 -4.53
N ILE A 576 -29.27 -52.30 -5.59
CA ILE A 576 -28.81 -53.44 -6.40
C ILE A 576 -27.47 -53.11 -7.09
N MET A 577 -27.34 -51.90 -7.65
CA MET A 577 -26.11 -51.44 -8.29
C MET A 577 -24.93 -51.40 -7.30
N VAL A 578 -25.09 -50.74 -6.15
CA VAL A 578 -24.04 -50.65 -5.12
C VAL A 578 -23.61 -52.03 -4.64
N ARG A 579 -24.57 -52.95 -4.45
CA ARG A 579 -24.28 -54.35 -4.07
C ARG A 579 -23.48 -55.08 -5.15
N ARG A 580 -23.79 -54.86 -6.44
CA ARG A 580 -23.03 -55.45 -7.56
C ARG A 580 -21.61 -54.92 -7.63
N LEU A 581 -21.41 -53.61 -7.44
CA LEU A 581 -20.08 -53.00 -7.41
C LEU A 581 -19.24 -53.56 -6.25
N GLY A 582 -19.83 -53.69 -5.06
CA GLY A 582 -19.15 -54.27 -3.89
C GLY A 582 -18.68 -55.72 -4.12
N ARG A 583 -19.47 -56.56 -4.81
CA ARG A 583 -19.05 -57.93 -5.15
C ARG A 583 -17.87 -57.94 -6.13
N ARG A 584 -17.89 -57.08 -7.16
CA ARG A 584 -16.80 -57.02 -8.14
C ARG A 584 -15.49 -56.51 -7.54
N CYS A 585 -15.56 -55.54 -6.61
CA CYS A 585 -14.39 -55.04 -5.88
C CYS A 585 -13.72 -56.12 -5.01
N LYS A 586 -14.50 -56.99 -4.35
CA LYS A 586 -13.95 -58.09 -3.53
C LYS A 586 -13.25 -59.17 -4.35
N ASN A 587 -13.76 -59.47 -5.54
CA ASN A 587 -13.19 -60.50 -6.41
C ASN A 587 -11.91 -60.06 -7.14
N SER A 588 -11.47 -58.81 -6.99
CA SER A 588 -10.29 -58.25 -7.65
C SER A 588 -9.07 -58.05 -6.73
N GLN A 589 -9.13 -58.49 -5.46
CA GLN A 589 -7.98 -58.51 -4.53
C GLN A 589 -7.30 -59.89 -4.49
N PRO A 590 -5.96 -60.01 -4.67
CA PRO A 590 -5.26 -61.30 -4.61
C PRO A 590 -5.05 -61.78 -3.15
N SER A 591 -5.36 -63.05 -2.90
CA SER A 591 -5.20 -63.72 -1.60
C SER A 591 -3.73 -64.05 -1.28
N SER A 592 -3.19 -63.57 -0.15
CA SER A 592 -1.84 -63.90 0.33
C SER A 592 -1.78 -65.31 0.97
N PRO A 593 -0.68 -66.08 0.80
CA PRO A 593 -0.53 -67.43 1.33
C PRO A 593 -0.08 -67.44 2.81
N LEU A 594 -0.69 -68.36 3.58
CA LEU A 594 -0.38 -68.65 4.98
C LEU A 594 0.96 -69.39 5.13
N ALA A 595 1.79 -68.95 6.08
CA ALA A 595 2.96 -69.66 6.55
C ALA A 595 2.58 -70.65 7.66
N HIS A 596 2.99 -71.91 7.50
CA HIS A 596 3.32 -72.84 8.58
C HIS A 596 4.63 -73.52 8.25
#